data_AF-A0A024GRM4-F1
#
_entry.id   AF-A0A024GRM4-F1
#
_cell.length_a   1.000
_cell.length_b   1.000
_cell.length_c   1.000
_cell.angle_alpha   90.00
_cell.angle_beta   90.00
_cell.angle_gamma   90.00
#
_symmetry.space_group_name_H-M   'P 1'
#
loop_
_entity.id
_entity.type
_entity.pdbx_description
1 polymer ?
#
loop_
_entity_poly.entity_id
_entity_poly.type
_entity_poly.pdbx_seq_one_letter_code
_entity_poly.pdbx_strand_id
1 'polypeptide(L)'
;MAKKSPNTKVEAANARKASSKAVKDAQKAAKSEAETAEEWSKGSNSRAEKRREEEERKQQEIAAKKAEKKRLEALEEHSLEEDKSSIRKLKAKEKKEAVKPWEDALKSSAKRNNKGNRNPSQVNEPSKKMTQAMIQAALEKEAMTQSKQAGKNDIQFAKEGLINPNRQPKTVDEARSIDAALDVLSISKNDAIDRHPERRAKAAYKAFEEVTLPELKLEFPGLKLSQYKQKLSDLWRKSPQNPLNQERVPYNMKQSKT
;
A
#
# COMPACT_ATOMS: atom_id res chain seq x y z
N MET A 1 14.07 39.89 59.88
CA MET A 1 12.80 39.21 59.54
C MET A 1 13.10 38.07 58.58
N ALA A 2 13.13 36.83 59.06
CA ALA A 2 13.43 35.66 58.22
C ALA A 2 12.14 35.21 57.50
N LYS A 3 12.12 35.32 56.17
CA LYS A 3 11.00 34.86 55.34
C LYS A 3 10.98 33.32 55.39
N LYS A 4 9.94 32.74 56.01
CA LYS A 4 9.74 31.30 56.09
C LYS A 4 9.53 30.77 54.66
N SER A 5 10.39 29.85 54.21
CA SER A 5 10.27 29.24 52.89
C SER A 5 8.92 28.53 52.77
N PRO A 6 8.22 28.67 51.64
CA PRO A 6 6.92 28.02 51.43
C PRO A 6 7.02 26.49 51.57
N ASN A 7 5.95 25.87 52.04
CA ASN A 7 5.86 24.42 52.23
C ASN A 7 5.81 23.73 50.86
N THR A 8 6.84 22.93 50.54
CA THR A 8 7.03 22.27 49.24
C THR A 8 5.84 21.44 48.77
N LYS A 9 5.06 20.86 49.69
CA LYS A 9 3.85 20.09 49.38
C LYS A 9 2.71 20.99 48.87
N VAL A 10 2.60 22.20 49.42
CA VAL A 10 1.61 23.21 49.01
C VAL A 10 1.97 23.79 47.65
N GLU A 11 3.26 24.03 47.40
CA GLU A 11 3.76 24.44 46.07
C GLU A 11 3.48 23.37 45.01
N ALA A 12 3.75 22.09 45.31
CA ALA A 12 3.45 20.99 44.40
C ALA A 12 1.94 20.87 44.11
N ALA A 13 1.08 21.07 45.11
CA ALA A 13 -0.38 21.05 44.92
C ALA A 13 -0.86 22.24 44.07
N ASN A 14 -0.32 23.43 44.31
CA ASN A 14 -0.62 24.63 43.52
C ASN A 14 -0.09 24.49 42.09
N ALA A 15 1.08 23.89 41.88
CA ALA A 15 1.63 23.60 40.56
C ALA A 15 0.74 22.61 39.78
N ARG A 16 0.22 21.56 40.43
CA ARG A 16 -0.74 20.62 39.80
C ARG A 16 -2.07 21.28 39.45
N LYS A 17 -2.57 22.18 40.31
CA LYS A 17 -3.78 22.97 40.02
C LYS A 17 -3.53 23.96 38.88
N ALA A 18 -2.37 24.59 38.85
CA ALA A 18 -1.97 25.50 37.78
C ALA A 18 -1.80 24.75 36.44
N SER A 19 -1.20 23.56 36.42
CA SER A 19 -1.08 22.75 35.21
C SER A 19 -2.45 22.27 34.71
N SER A 20 -3.34 21.84 35.61
CA SER A 20 -4.71 21.47 35.24
C SER A 20 -5.49 22.67 34.68
N LYS A 21 -5.34 23.85 35.29
CA LYS A 21 -5.95 25.09 34.79
C LYS A 21 -5.38 25.47 33.42
N ALA A 22 -4.06 25.41 33.24
CA ALA A 22 -3.40 25.68 31.96
C ALA A 22 -3.88 24.74 30.85
N VAL A 23 -4.06 23.45 31.15
CA VAL A 23 -4.63 22.50 30.18
C VAL A 23 -6.08 22.86 29.83
N LYS A 24 -6.89 23.25 30.82
CA LYS A 24 -8.28 23.65 30.59
C LYS A 24 -8.39 24.95 29.78
N ASP A 25 -7.53 25.92 30.08
CA ASP A 25 -7.47 27.20 29.39
C ASP A 25 -6.93 27.00 27.95
N ALA A 26 -5.94 26.14 27.75
CA ALA A 26 -5.45 25.76 26.41
C ALA A 26 -6.51 25.03 25.58
N GLN A 27 -7.28 24.11 26.18
CA GLN A 27 -8.41 23.48 25.50
C GLN A 27 -9.50 24.49 25.13
N LYS A 28 -9.77 25.46 26.01
CA LYS A 28 -10.74 26.52 25.72
C LYS A 28 -10.25 27.42 24.58
N ALA A 29 -8.98 27.79 24.58
CA ALA A 29 -8.35 28.56 23.51
C ALA A 29 -8.37 27.82 22.17
N ALA A 30 -8.00 26.53 22.16
CA ALA A 30 -8.04 25.70 20.95
C ALA A 30 -9.46 25.54 20.40
N LYS A 31 -10.47 25.42 21.28
CA LYS A 31 -11.88 25.40 20.86
C LYS A 31 -12.32 26.73 20.25
N SER A 32 -12.01 27.85 20.89
CA SER A 32 -12.34 29.17 20.31
C SER A 32 -11.60 29.42 19.00
N GLU A 33 -10.35 28.95 18.86
CA GLU A 33 -9.61 29.05 17.61
C GLU A 33 -10.25 28.20 16.51
N ALA A 34 -10.66 26.97 16.81
CA ALA A 34 -11.39 26.12 15.86
C ALA A 34 -12.74 26.74 15.45
N GLU A 35 -13.50 27.29 16.40
CA GLU A 35 -14.76 28.00 16.13
C GLU A 35 -14.53 29.23 15.23
N THR A 36 -13.48 30.02 15.49
CA THR A 36 -13.12 31.13 14.60
C THR A 36 -12.69 30.64 13.23
N ALA A 37 -11.90 29.57 13.12
CA ALA A 37 -11.47 29.01 11.84
C ALA A 37 -12.66 28.51 11.01
N GLU A 38 -13.66 27.89 11.64
CA GLU A 38 -14.90 27.50 10.99
C GLU A 38 -15.71 28.71 10.52
N GLU A 39 -15.77 29.78 11.31
CA GLU A 39 -16.46 31.02 10.93
C GLU A 39 -15.79 31.71 9.74
N TRP A 40 -14.45 31.78 9.73
CA TRP A 40 -13.67 32.27 8.59
C TRP A 40 -13.78 31.36 7.36
N SER A 41 -14.02 30.06 7.54
CA SER A 41 -14.19 29.10 6.44
C SER A 41 -15.53 29.24 5.69
N LYS A 42 -16.59 29.69 6.37
CA LYS A 42 -17.96 29.80 5.78
C LYS A 42 -18.08 30.76 4.59
N GLY A 43 -17.12 31.67 4.40
CA GLY A 43 -17.04 32.56 3.24
C GLY A 43 -16.03 32.13 2.16
N SER A 44 -15.24 31.09 2.40
CA SER A 44 -14.24 30.61 1.45
C SER A 44 -14.90 29.83 0.32
N ASN A 45 -14.33 29.90 -0.89
CA ASN A 45 -14.84 29.21 -2.07
C ASN A 45 -14.59 27.69 -1.99
N SER A 46 -15.34 27.01 -1.12
CA SER A 46 -15.23 25.57 -0.83
C SER A 46 -15.32 24.70 -2.08
N ARG A 47 -16.03 25.17 -3.13
CA ARG A 47 -16.13 24.44 -4.40
C ARG A 47 -14.84 24.52 -5.23
N ALA A 48 -14.16 25.67 -5.24
CA ALA A 48 -12.87 25.80 -5.90
C ALA A 48 -11.79 25.00 -5.16
N GLU A 49 -11.81 25.04 -3.82
CA GLU A 49 -10.87 24.29 -2.99
C GLU A 49 -11.04 22.78 -3.17
N LYS A 50 -12.27 22.26 -3.14
CA LYS A 50 -12.56 20.83 -3.39
C LYS A 50 -12.11 20.38 -4.78
N ARG A 51 -12.24 21.24 -5.81
CA ARG A 51 -11.76 20.93 -7.16
C ARG A 51 -10.24 20.84 -7.19
N ARG A 52 -9.56 21.79 -6.54
CA ARG A 52 -8.09 21.80 -6.44
C ARG A 52 -7.58 20.57 -5.68
N GLU A 53 -8.20 20.22 -4.56
CA GLU A 53 -7.85 19.03 -3.77
C GLU A 53 -8.07 17.73 -4.56
N GLU A 54 -9.17 17.62 -5.32
CA GLU A 54 -9.44 16.47 -6.19
C GLU A 54 -8.44 16.37 -7.35
N GLU A 55 -8.04 17.51 -7.93
CA GLU A 55 -7.01 17.57 -8.97
C GLU A 55 -5.62 17.19 -8.44
N GLU A 56 -5.23 17.72 -7.28
CA GLU A 56 -3.98 17.37 -6.61
C GLU A 56 -3.94 15.90 -6.23
N ARG A 57 -5.04 15.33 -5.72
CA ARG A 57 -5.15 13.90 -5.45
C ARG A 57 -5.02 13.06 -6.72
N LYS A 58 -5.68 13.45 -7.81
CA LYS A 58 -5.55 12.75 -9.11
C LYS A 58 -4.11 12.83 -9.63
N GLN A 59 -3.46 13.98 -9.50
CA GLN A 59 -2.06 14.14 -9.89
C GLN A 59 -1.13 13.27 -9.03
N GLN A 60 -1.36 13.18 -7.72
CA GLN A 60 -0.62 12.29 -6.83
C GLN A 60 -0.83 10.83 -7.18
N GLU A 61 -2.07 10.40 -7.46
CA GLU A 61 -2.36 9.04 -7.90
C GLU A 61 -1.69 8.71 -9.25
N ILE A 62 -1.69 9.65 -10.20
CA ILE A 62 -1.00 9.50 -11.49
C ILE A 62 0.52 9.45 -11.28
N ALA A 63 1.07 10.32 -10.44
CA ALA A 63 2.51 10.35 -10.14
C ALA A 63 2.95 9.06 -9.44
N ALA A 64 2.15 8.53 -8.51
CA ALA A 64 2.40 7.26 -7.84
C ALA A 64 2.36 6.09 -8.83
N LYS A 65 1.35 6.01 -9.70
CA LYS A 65 1.27 4.99 -10.76
C LYS A 65 2.44 5.09 -11.75
N LYS A 66 2.85 6.31 -12.11
CA LYS A 66 4.00 6.53 -12.98
C LYS A 66 5.31 6.14 -12.30
N ALA A 67 5.46 6.41 -11.00
CA ALA A 67 6.62 6.01 -10.22
C ALA A 67 6.72 4.49 -10.08
N GLU A 68 5.60 3.81 -9.83
CA GLU A 68 5.53 2.35 -9.78
C GLU A 68 5.87 1.73 -11.14
N LYS A 69 5.27 2.23 -12.23
CA LYS A 69 5.60 1.78 -13.58
C LYS A 69 7.08 1.97 -13.90
N LYS A 70 7.65 3.14 -13.58
CA LYS A 70 9.07 3.43 -13.78
C LYS A 70 9.97 2.51 -12.94
N ARG A 71 9.53 2.14 -11.73
CA ARG A 71 10.25 1.19 -10.89
C ARG A 71 10.25 -0.21 -11.51
N LEU A 72 9.13 -0.66 -12.08
CA LEU A 72 9.06 -1.94 -12.79
C LEU A 72 9.94 -1.95 -14.04
N GLU A 73 9.87 -0.89 -14.85
CA GLU A 73 10.72 -0.73 -16.04
C GLU A 73 12.21 -0.75 -15.69
N ALA A 74 12.62 -0.11 -14.59
CA ALA A 74 14.00 -0.16 -14.14
C ALA A 74 14.45 -1.58 -13.70
N LEU A 75 13.54 -2.38 -13.13
CA LEU A 75 13.83 -3.78 -12.80
C LEU A 75 13.94 -4.64 -14.06
N GLU A 76 13.09 -4.40 -15.06
CA GLU A 76 13.16 -5.06 -16.37
C GLU A 76 14.44 -4.69 -17.12
N GLU A 77 14.81 -3.40 -17.16
CA GLU A 77 16.05 -2.93 -17.77
C GLU A 77 17.29 -3.54 -17.10
N HIS A 78 17.28 -3.64 -15.76
CA HIS A 78 18.38 -4.27 -15.02
C HIS A 78 18.50 -5.77 -15.37
N SER A 79 17.38 -6.49 -15.43
CA SER A 79 17.36 -7.90 -15.84
C SER A 79 17.90 -8.08 -17.27
N LEU A 80 17.49 -7.21 -18.20
CA LEU A 80 17.97 -7.27 -19.58
C LEU A 80 19.45 -6.94 -19.71
N GLU A 81 20.00 -6.04 -18.88
CA GLU A 81 21.44 -5.74 -18.89
C GLU A 81 22.25 -6.89 -18.27
N GLU A 82 21.74 -7.57 -17.24
CA GLU A 82 22.33 -8.79 -16.71
C GLU A 82 22.38 -9.90 -17.77
N ASP A 83 21.31 -10.10 -18.53
CA ASP A 83 21.25 -11.06 -19.64
C ASP A 83 22.22 -10.69 -20.76
N LYS A 84 22.28 -9.40 -21.15
CA LYS A 84 23.27 -8.91 -22.13
C LYS A 84 24.70 -9.12 -21.65
N SER A 85 24.98 -8.89 -20.37
CA SER A 85 26.29 -9.10 -19.78
C SER A 85 26.67 -10.60 -19.80
N SER A 86 25.69 -11.48 -19.56
CA SER A 86 25.85 -12.93 -19.62
C SER A 86 26.11 -13.41 -21.04
N ILE A 87 25.35 -12.90 -22.03
CA ILE A 87 25.55 -13.19 -23.45
C ILE A 87 26.94 -12.70 -23.92
N ARG A 88 27.38 -11.51 -23.52
CA ARG A 88 28.73 -11.00 -23.83
C ARG A 88 29.82 -11.88 -23.24
N LYS A 89 29.66 -12.37 -22.00
CA LYS A 89 30.59 -13.32 -21.37
C LYS A 89 30.64 -14.66 -22.11
N LEU A 90 29.50 -15.20 -22.51
CA LEU A 90 29.42 -16.44 -23.30
C LEU A 90 30.09 -16.28 -24.66
N LYS A 91 29.79 -15.21 -25.41
CA LYS A 91 30.44 -14.87 -26.69
C LYS A 91 31.95 -14.69 -26.54
N ALA A 92 32.42 -14.06 -25.46
CA ALA A 92 33.84 -13.90 -25.20
C ALA A 92 34.53 -15.24 -24.88
N LYS A 93 33.84 -16.14 -24.15
CA LYS A 93 34.32 -17.49 -23.89
C LYS A 93 34.37 -18.33 -25.17
N GLU A 94 33.32 -18.29 -25.99
CA GLU A 94 33.25 -18.95 -27.29
C GLU A 94 34.35 -18.45 -28.25
N LYS A 95 34.58 -17.12 -28.32
CA LYS A 95 35.71 -16.57 -29.10
C LYS A 95 37.06 -17.02 -28.55
N LYS A 96 37.23 -17.11 -27.22
CA LYS A 96 38.47 -17.58 -26.60
C LYS A 96 38.72 -19.07 -26.80
N GLU A 97 37.66 -19.88 -26.89
CA GLU A 97 37.73 -21.30 -27.21
C GLU A 97 37.92 -21.53 -28.73
N ALA A 98 37.33 -20.71 -29.59
CA ALA A 98 37.52 -20.75 -31.05
C ALA A 98 38.90 -20.23 -31.51
N VAL A 99 39.55 -19.33 -30.75
CA VAL A 99 40.92 -18.87 -31.03
C VAL A 99 41.99 -19.89 -30.59
N LYS A 100 41.62 -20.91 -29.81
CA LYS A 100 42.56 -21.88 -29.21
C LYS A 100 42.86 -23.19 -29.96
N PRO A 101 42.23 -23.59 -31.08
CA PRO A 101 42.65 -24.80 -31.78
C PRO A 101 43.90 -24.61 -32.65
N TRP A 102 44.20 -23.37 -33.09
CA TRP A 102 45.26 -23.12 -34.08
C TRP A 102 46.47 -22.33 -33.52
N GLU A 103 46.32 -21.58 -32.41
CA GLU A 103 47.43 -20.83 -31.81
C GLU A 103 48.41 -21.68 -30.97
N ASP A 104 47.97 -22.82 -30.42
CA ASP A 104 48.87 -23.75 -29.68
C ASP A 104 49.81 -24.52 -30.62
N ALA A 105 49.55 -24.53 -31.93
CA ALA A 105 50.45 -25.09 -32.94
C ALA A 105 51.58 -24.12 -33.36
N LEU A 106 51.46 -22.82 -33.04
CA LEU A 106 52.39 -21.77 -33.52
C LEU A 106 53.26 -21.14 -32.41
N LYS A 107 53.03 -21.45 -31.13
CA LYS A 107 53.77 -20.88 -29.97
C LYS A 107 54.92 -21.74 -29.45
N SER A 108 55.42 -22.70 -30.24
CA SER A 108 56.70 -23.38 -29.97
C SER A 108 57.87 -22.75 -30.72
N SER A 109 57.95 -21.41 -30.81
CA SER A 109 59.22 -20.72 -31.06
C SER A 109 59.10 -19.23 -30.72
N ALA A 110 60.25 -18.65 -30.39
CA ALA A 110 60.51 -17.22 -30.18
C ALA A 110 60.25 -16.65 -28.78
N LYS A 111 61.36 -16.20 -28.21
CA LYS A 111 61.61 -15.71 -26.87
C LYS A 111 62.15 -14.27 -26.98
N ARG A 112 61.82 -13.45 -25.97
CA ARG A 112 62.53 -12.25 -25.43
C ARG A 112 62.19 -10.82 -25.90
N ASN A 113 61.96 -9.99 -24.86
CA ASN A 113 62.38 -8.60 -24.57
C ASN A 113 61.99 -7.50 -25.58
N ASN A 114 61.54 -6.29 -25.18
CA ASN A 114 62.24 -5.34 -24.31
C ASN A 114 61.31 -4.20 -23.78
N LYS A 115 61.79 -3.56 -22.71
CA LYS A 115 61.34 -2.41 -21.91
C LYS A 115 61.01 -1.14 -22.73
N GLY A 116 60.00 -0.38 -22.30
CA GLY A 116 59.74 1.00 -22.76
C GLY A 116 58.72 1.72 -21.88
N ASN A 117 59.13 2.83 -21.27
CA ASN A 117 58.50 3.57 -20.18
C ASN A 117 57.42 4.57 -20.67
N ARG A 118 56.40 4.88 -19.84
CA ARG A 118 55.80 6.22 -19.60
C ARG A 118 54.35 6.15 -19.06
N ASN A 119 54.16 6.70 -17.86
CA ASN A 119 52.90 7.21 -17.31
C ASN A 119 52.88 8.75 -17.52
N PRO A 120 51.72 9.45 -17.60
CA PRO A 120 51.01 9.78 -16.35
C PRO A 120 49.47 10.04 -16.43
N SER A 121 48.89 10.08 -15.23
CA SER A 121 47.71 10.89 -14.80
C SER A 121 46.29 10.42 -15.12
N GLN A 122 45.59 9.90 -14.09
CA GLN A 122 44.57 10.67 -13.35
C GLN A 122 44.04 9.82 -12.17
N VAL A 123 44.33 10.27 -10.96
CA VAL A 123 43.73 9.75 -9.72
C VAL A 123 42.42 10.49 -9.47
N ASN A 124 41.32 9.73 -9.41
CA ASN A 124 40.04 10.16 -8.86
C ASN A 124 39.72 9.25 -7.67
N GLU A 125 39.26 9.84 -6.58
CA GLU A 125 39.13 9.24 -5.24
C GLU A 125 38.29 7.94 -5.19
N PRO A 126 38.63 6.97 -4.32
CA PRO A 126 37.65 5.99 -3.86
C PRO A 126 36.94 6.51 -2.61
N SER A 127 35.66 6.84 -2.75
CA SER A 127 34.75 7.01 -1.62
C SER A 127 34.74 5.74 -0.76
N LYS A 128 34.79 5.96 0.55
CA LYS A 128 34.92 4.96 1.60
C LYS A 128 33.71 4.03 1.58
N LYS A 129 33.88 2.83 1.02
CA LYS A 129 32.88 1.75 1.12
C LYS A 129 32.79 1.33 2.58
N MET A 130 31.68 1.63 3.25
CA MET A 130 31.30 1.00 4.51
C MET A 130 31.24 -0.51 4.24
N THR A 131 32.15 -1.26 4.85
CA THR A 131 32.17 -2.72 4.71
C THR A 131 30.99 -3.30 5.48
N GLN A 132 30.37 -4.34 4.92
CA GLN A 132 29.25 -5.09 5.50
C GLN A 132 29.45 -5.46 6.99
N ALA A 133 30.70 -5.62 7.42
CA ALA A 133 31.09 -5.86 8.81
C ALA A 133 30.71 -4.71 9.77
N MET A 134 30.76 -3.44 9.34
CA MET A 134 30.35 -2.31 10.19
C MET A 134 28.83 -2.24 10.38
N ILE A 135 28.04 -2.68 9.40
CA ILE A 135 26.58 -2.76 9.48
C ILE A 135 26.19 -3.87 10.47
N GLN A 136 26.84 -5.04 10.39
CA GLN A 136 26.60 -6.12 11.34
C GLN A 136 27.01 -5.76 12.76
N ALA A 137 28.15 -5.07 12.95
CA ALA A 137 28.60 -4.63 14.28
C ALA A 137 27.68 -3.56 14.91
N ALA A 138 27.03 -2.72 14.09
CA ALA A 138 26.04 -1.76 14.57
C ALA A 138 24.74 -2.45 14.99
N LEU A 139 24.26 -3.41 14.18
CA LEU A 139 23.08 -4.24 14.48
C LEU A 139 23.27 -5.07 15.76
N GLU A 140 24.46 -5.64 15.97
CA GLU A 140 24.75 -6.43 17.16
C GLU A 140 24.85 -5.55 18.41
N LYS A 141 25.40 -4.34 18.28
CA LYS A 141 25.41 -3.34 19.37
C LYS A 141 24.00 -2.84 19.71
N GLU A 142 23.11 -2.64 18.73
CA GLU A 142 21.70 -2.31 18.98
C GLU A 142 20.93 -3.47 19.63
N ALA A 143 21.19 -4.72 19.22
CA ALA A 143 20.59 -5.89 19.88
C ALA A 143 21.06 -6.04 21.34
N MET A 144 22.32 -5.70 21.62
CA MET A 144 22.86 -5.69 22.99
C MET A 144 22.34 -4.53 23.85
N THR A 145 21.94 -3.39 23.26
CA THR A 145 21.32 -2.29 24.03
C THR A 145 19.84 -2.54 24.29
N GLN A 146 19.12 -3.19 23.37
CA GLN A 146 17.72 -3.58 23.55
C GLN A 146 17.53 -4.66 24.64
N SER A 147 18.47 -5.60 24.77
CA SER A 147 18.40 -6.65 25.80
C SER A 147 18.81 -6.18 27.22
N LYS A 148 19.49 -5.03 27.36
CA LYS A 148 19.91 -4.48 28.66
C LYS A 148 18.90 -3.56 29.34
N GLN A 149 17.72 -3.33 28.74
CA GLN A 149 16.60 -2.61 29.38
C GLN A 149 15.56 -3.54 30.03
N ALA A 150 15.86 -4.84 30.17
CA ALA A 150 15.04 -5.75 30.96
C ALA A 150 15.68 -5.95 32.34
N GLY A 151 15.27 -5.14 33.32
CA GLY A 151 15.49 -5.44 34.72
C GLY A 151 15.73 -4.22 35.60
N LYS A 152 14.68 -3.75 36.27
CA LYS A 152 14.59 -3.64 37.73
C LYS A 152 13.24 -3.02 38.11
N ASN A 153 12.45 -3.81 38.87
CA ASN A 153 11.14 -3.54 39.47
C ASN A 153 9.92 -3.82 38.58
N ASP A 154 9.68 -5.09 38.29
CA ASP A 154 8.40 -5.55 37.77
C ASP A 154 7.50 -5.91 38.98
N ILE A 155 6.57 -5.01 39.31
CA ILE A 155 5.55 -5.27 40.34
C ILE A 155 4.51 -6.17 39.70
N GLN A 156 4.50 -7.46 40.07
CA GLN A 156 3.47 -8.39 39.64
C GLN A 156 2.14 -8.06 40.34
N PHE A 157 1.31 -7.23 39.69
CA PHE A 157 -0.09 -7.14 40.07
C PHE A 157 -0.78 -8.43 39.61
N ALA A 158 -1.22 -9.25 40.57
CA ALA A 158 -2.10 -10.38 40.29
C ALA A 158 -3.34 -9.86 39.55
N LYS A 159 -3.39 -10.12 38.24
CA LYS A 159 -4.52 -9.76 37.38
C LYS A 159 -5.61 -10.81 37.51
N GLU A 160 -6.09 -11.02 38.73
CA GLU A 160 -7.33 -11.75 38.95
C GLU A 160 -8.48 -10.77 38.69
N GLY A 161 -9.18 -11.03 37.59
CA GLY A 161 -10.11 -10.11 36.98
C GLY A 161 -11.31 -9.81 37.87
N LEU A 162 -11.35 -8.61 38.41
CA LEU A 162 -12.61 -7.96 38.78
C LEU A 162 -13.34 -7.58 37.48
N ILE A 163 -14.08 -8.54 36.94
CA ILE A 163 -14.98 -8.34 35.81
C ILE A 163 -16.13 -7.48 36.34
N ASN A 164 -16.26 -6.26 35.81
CA ASN A 164 -17.38 -5.39 36.13
C ASN A 164 -18.69 -6.05 35.61
N PRO A 165 -19.64 -6.43 36.48
CA PRO A 165 -20.86 -7.13 36.07
C PRO A 165 -21.81 -6.29 35.20
N ASN A 166 -21.58 -4.97 35.12
CA ASN A 166 -22.28 -4.10 34.16
C ASN A 166 -21.65 -4.09 32.76
N ARG A 167 -20.51 -4.75 32.56
CA ARG A 167 -19.99 -5.02 31.22
C ARG A 167 -20.67 -6.29 30.72
N GLN A 168 -21.83 -6.11 30.09
CA GLN A 168 -22.40 -7.14 29.21
C GLN A 168 -21.27 -7.65 28.30
N PRO A 169 -21.14 -8.97 28.06
CA PRO A 169 -20.17 -9.48 27.10
C PRO A 169 -20.46 -8.81 25.77
N LYS A 170 -19.68 -7.76 25.45
CA LYS A 170 -19.81 -7.03 24.21
C LYS A 170 -19.61 -8.06 23.11
N THR A 171 -20.55 -8.05 22.17
CA THR A 171 -20.43 -8.73 20.89
C THR A 171 -19.01 -8.53 20.35
N VAL A 172 -18.43 -9.64 19.90
CA VAL A 172 -17.00 -9.84 19.65
C VAL A 172 -16.59 -9.16 18.35
N ASP A 173 -16.72 -7.83 18.28
CA ASP A 173 -16.31 -7.07 17.11
C ASP A 173 -15.29 -5.99 17.50
N GLU A 174 -14.19 -6.43 18.12
CA GLU A 174 -13.01 -5.59 18.29
C GLU A 174 -12.27 -5.45 16.95
N ALA A 175 -12.74 -4.55 16.10
CA ALA A 175 -12.01 -4.18 14.90
C ALA A 175 -10.73 -3.41 15.25
N ARG A 176 -9.58 -4.10 15.22
CA ARG A 176 -8.26 -3.50 15.46
C ARG A 176 -7.64 -2.84 14.23
N SER A 177 -8.26 -3.00 13.06
CA SER A 177 -7.87 -2.34 11.81
C SER A 177 -9.02 -1.50 11.26
N ILE A 178 -8.68 -0.47 10.50
CA ILE A 178 -9.66 0.42 9.86
C ILE A 178 -10.59 -0.38 8.95
N ASP A 179 -10.05 -1.33 8.18
CA ASP A 179 -10.86 -2.18 7.29
C ASP A 179 -11.81 -3.09 8.07
N ALA A 180 -11.37 -3.66 9.20
CA ALA A 180 -12.25 -4.45 10.06
C ALA A 180 -13.34 -3.57 10.70
N ALA A 181 -13.03 -2.30 10.99
CA ALA A 181 -14.00 -1.37 11.58
C ALA A 181 -15.05 -0.97 10.56
N LEU A 182 -14.65 -0.80 9.29
CA LEU A 182 -15.56 -0.58 8.17
C LEU A 182 -16.44 -1.81 7.92
N ASP A 183 -15.91 -3.02 8.03
CA ASP A 183 -16.67 -4.25 7.79
C ASP A 183 -17.74 -4.47 8.87
N VAL A 184 -17.37 -4.34 10.15
CA VAL A 184 -18.27 -4.44 11.30
C VAL A 184 -19.36 -3.35 11.28
N LEU A 185 -19.02 -2.14 10.84
CA LEU A 185 -19.98 -1.03 10.74
C LEU A 185 -20.84 -1.10 9.45
N SER A 186 -20.46 -1.94 8.49
CA SER A 186 -21.21 -2.14 7.25
C SER A 186 -22.42 -3.05 7.46
N ILE A 187 -23.47 -2.49 8.05
CA ILE A 187 -24.78 -3.14 8.25
C ILE A 187 -25.43 -3.57 6.91
N SER A 188 -24.89 -3.12 5.77
CA SER A 188 -25.45 -3.25 4.42
C SER A 188 -24.78 -4.31 3.52
N LYS A 189 -23.83 -5.10 4.01
CA LYS A 189 -23.16 -6.12 3.16
C LYS A 189 -24.03 -7.35 2.89
N ASN A 190 -25.03 -7.60 3.74
CA ASN A 190 -26.02 -8.67 3.59
C ASN A 190 -27.31 -8.24 2.88
N ASP A 191 -27.46 -6.96 2.52
CA ASP A 191 -28.43 -6.51 1.52
C ASP A 191 -27.89 -6.73 0.10
N ALA A 192 -27.35 -7.93 -0.15
CA ALA A 192 -26.92 -8.43 -1.46
C ALA A 192 -28.06 -8.56 -2.48
N ILE A 193 -29.20 -7.92 -2.21
CA ILE A 193 -30.19 -7.53 -3.19
C ILE A 193 -29.88 -6.08 -3.53
N ASP A 194 -28.83 -5.88 -4.33
CA ASP A 194 -28.58 -4.61 -5.01
C ASP A 194 -29.91 -4.17 -5.65
N ARG A 195 -30.51 -3.12 -5.07
CA ARG A 195 -31.81 -2.55 -5.43
C ARG A 195 -31.78 -2.00 -6.86
N HIS A 196 -30.63 -2.00 -7.52
CA HIS A 196 -30.43 -1.45 -8.85
C HIS A 196 -30.39 -2.58 -9.89
N PRO A 197 -31.51 -2.81 -10.59
CA PRO A 197 -31.59 -3.83 -11.64
C PRO A 197 -30.58 -3.58 -12.78
N GLU A 198 -30.22 -2.32 -13.03
CA GLU A 198 -29.25 -1.94 -14.05
C GLU A 198 -27.82 -2.42 -13.73
N ARG A 199 -27.44 -2.37 -12.45
CA ARG A 199 -26.13 -2.85 -11.99
C ARG A 199 -26.06 -4.38 -12.03
N ARG A 200 -27.13 -5.04 -11.60
CA ARG A 200 -27.28 -6.50 -11.72
C ARG A 200 -27.30 -6.95 -13.18
N ALA A 201 -27.99 -6.22 -14.05
CA ALA A 201 -28.05 -6.52 -15.48
C ALA A 201 -26.67 -6.45 -16.13
N LYS A 202 -25.83 -5.48 -15.76
CA LYS A 202 -24.46 -5.38 -16.31
C LYS A 202 -23.54 -6.49 -15.80
N ALA A 203 -23.62 -6.82 -14.51
CA ALA A 203 -22.84 -7.93 -13.95
C ALA A 203 -23.26 -9.28 -14.55
N ALA A 204 -24.57 -9.52 -14.64
CA ALA A 204 -25.12 -10.73 -15.23
C ALA A 204 -24.87 -10.81 -16.75
N TYR A 205 -24.91 -9.68 -17.47
CA TYR A 205 -24.52 -9.61 -18.88
C TYR A 205 -23.06 -9.99 -19.08
N LYS A 206 -22.16 -9.52 -18.20
CA LYS A 206 -20.73 -9.89 -18.27
C LYS A 206 -20.52 -11.38 -18.02
N ALA A 207 -21.19 -11.96 -17.01
CA ALA A 207 -21.13 -13.40 -16.75
C ALA A 207 -21.69 -14.21 -17.94
N PHE A 208 -22.77 -13.74 -18.56
CA PHE A 208 -23.33 -14.34 -19.77
C PHE A 208 -22.40 -14.20 -20.97
N GLU A 209 -21.73 -13.05 -21.13
CA GLU A 209 -20.75 -12.82 -22.20
C GLU A 209 -19.59 -13.80 -22.10
N GLU A 210 -19.03 -14.01 -20.92
CA GLU A 210 -17.88 -14.93 -20.74
C GLU A 210 -18.24 -16.39 -21.06
N VAL A 211 -19.47 -16.82 -20.77
CA VAL A 211 -19.93 -18.19 -21.07
C VAL A 211 -20.31 -18.36 -22.54
N THR A 212 -21.04 -17.40 -23.11
CA THR A 212 -21.63 -17.57 -24.47
C THR A 212 -20.70 -17.12 -25.59
N LEU A 213 -19.76 -16.20 -25.33
CA LEU A 213 -18.80 -15.73 -26.33
C LEU A 213 -17.89 -16.85 -26.92
N PRO A 214 -17.37 -17.83 -26.16
CA PRO A 214 -16.64 -18.95 -26.74
C PRO A 214 -17.54 -19.88 -27.58
N GLU A 215 -18.78 -20.15 -27.15
CA GLU A 215 -19.74 -20.96 -27.92
C GLU A 215 -20.08 -20.29 -29.25
N LEU A 216 -20.37 -18.98 -29.24
CA LEU A 216 -20.67 -18.22 -30.46
C LEU A 216 -19.48 -18.16 -31.45
N LYS A 217 -18.25 -18.17 -30.95
CA LYS A 217 -17.03 -18.20 -31.79
C LYS A 217 -16.82 -19.56 -32.45
N LEU A 218 -17.24 -20.64 -31.81
CA LEU A 218 -17.18 -21.99 -32.37
C LEU A 218 -18.28 -22.21 -33.42
N GLU A 219 -19.50 -21.73 -33.15
CA GLU A 219 -20.65 -21.87 -34.04
C GLU A 219 -20.53 -20.99 -35.30
N PHE A 220 -19.96 -19.79 -35.18
CA PHE A 220 -19.84 -18.84 -36.30
C PHE A 220 -18.41 -18.33 -36.47
N PRO A 221 -17.44 -19.19 -36.84
CA PRO A 221 -16.07 -18.75 -37.04
C PRO A 221 -15.99 -17.66 -38.13
N GLY A 222 -15.15 -16.64 -37.91
CA GLY A 222 -14.91 -15.57 -38.89
C GLY A 222 -15.83 -14.33 -38.80
N LEU A 223 -16.78 -14.29 -37.87
CA LEU A 223 -17.64 -13.12 -37.66
C LEU A 223 -16.87 -11.98 -36.93
N LYS A 224 -17.21 -10.71 -37.19
CA LYS A 224 -16.57 -9.55 -36.52
C LYS A 224 -17.03 -9.46 -35.06
N LEU A 225 -16.17 -8.97 -34.15
CA LEU A 225 -16.52 -8.78 -32.73
C LEU A 225 -17.81 -7.96 -32.51
N SER A 226 -18.07 -6.96 -33.36
CA SER A 226 -19.30 -6.17 -33.31
C SER A 226 -20.56 -7.01 -33.57
N GLN A 227 -20.49 -7.97 -34.49
CA GLN A 227 -21.59 -8.84 -34.86
C GLN A 227 -21.83 -9.91 -33.78
N TYR A 228 -20.76 -10.45 -33.17
CA TYR A 228 -20.91 -11.31 -31.98
C TYR A 228 -21.59 -10.57 -30.85
N LYS A 229 -21.19 -9.32 -30.56
CA LYS A 229 -21.84 -8.49 -29.53
C LYS A 229 -23.32 -8.24 -29.82
N GLN A 230 -23.68 -8.03 -31.09
CA GLN A 230 -25.08 -7.88 -31.50
C GLN A 230 -25.88 -9.17 -31.22
N LYS A 231 -25.40 -10.33 -31.69
CA LYS A 231 -26.02 -11.63 -31.39
C LYS A 231 -26.12 -11.90 -29.90
N LEU A 232 -25.07 -11.57 -29.15
CA LEU A 232 -25.01 -11.75 -27.69
C LEU A 232 -26.04 -10.84 -26.99
N SER A 233 -26.24 -9.61 -27.47
CA SER A 233 -27.29 -8.71 -26.97
C SER A 233 -28.70 -9.22 -27.28
N ASP A 234 -28.92 -9.82 -28.46
CA ASP A 234 -30.21 -10.39 -28.84
C ASP A 234 -30.55 -11.64 -28.02
N LEU A 235 -29.55 -12.49 -27.77
CA LEU A 235 -29.68 -13.65 -26.87
C LEU A 235 -29.89 -13.20 -25.43
N TRP A 236 -29.17 -12.18 -24.98
CA TRP A 236 -29.31 -11.63 -23.63
C TRP A 236 -30.70 -11.07 -23.35
N ARG A 237 -31.30 -10.33 -24.29
CA ARG A 237 -32.66 -9.81 -24.16
C ARG A 237 -33.70 -10.93 -23.97
N LYS A 238 -33.45 -12.10 -24.53
CA LYS A 238 -34.32 -13.30 -24.42
C LYS A 238 -33.94 -14.23 -23.26
N SER A 239 -32.76 -14.05 -22.66
CA SER A 239 -32.25 -14.95 -21.62
C SER A 239 -33.02 -14.78 -20.31
N PRO A 240 -33.34 -15.89 -19.59
CA PRO A 240 -33.94 -15.84 -18.26
C PRO A 240 -32.96 -15.34 -17.19
N GLN A 241 -31.65 -15.31 -17.49
CA GLN A 241 -30.63 -14.77 -16.59
C GLN A 241 -30.61 -13.23 -16.58
N ASN A 242 -31.36 -12.59 -17.47
CA ASN A 242 -31.50 -11.15 -17.46
C ASN A 242 -32.42 -10.72 -16.31
N PRO A 243 -31.93 -9.98 -15.30
CA PRO A 243 -32.74 -9.54 -14.17
C PRO A 243 -33.85 -8.53 -14.55
N LEU A 244 -33.85 -8.03 -15.80
CA LEU A 244 -34.97 -7.28 -16.36
C LEU A 244 -36.17 -8.17 -16.72
N ASN A 245 -35.94 -9.45 -17.04
CA ASN A 245 -36.98 -10.42 -17.37
C ASN A 245 -37.50 -11.17 -16.12
N GLN A 246 -36.89 -10.93 -14.95
CA GLN A 246 -37.33 -11.51 -13.68
C GLN A 246 -38.54 -10.74 -13.14
N GLU A 247 -39.63 -11.45 -12.84
CA GLU A 247 -40.82 -10.88 -12.22
C GLU A 247 -40.48 -10.23 -10.88
N ARG A 248 -40.77 -8.94 -10.73
CA ARG A 248 -40.57 -8.24 -9.46
C ARG A 248 -41.83 -8.36 -8.63
N VAL A 249 -41.70 -8.90 -7.42
CA VAL A 249 -42.77 -8.88 -6.44
C VAL A 249 -43.11 -7.41 -6.12
N PRO A 250 -44.34 -6.93 -6.40
CA PRO A 250 -44.72 -5.56 -6.10
C PRO A 250 -44.74 -5.36 -4.58
N TYR A 251 -44.33 -4.17 -4.12
CA TYR A 251 -44.23 -3.82 -2.71
C TYR A 251 -45.55 -4.02 -1.92
N ASN A 252 -46.69 -4.00 -2.61
CA ASN A 252 -48.01 -4.15 -2.01
C ASN A 252 -48.51 -5.61 -1.92
N MET A 253 -47.68 -6.61 -2.25
CA MET A 253 -48.10 -8.01 -2.15
C MET A 253 -48.12 -8.43 -0.67
N LYS A 254 -49.29 -8.28 -0.03
CA LYS A 254 -49.54 -8.79 1.33
C LYS A 254 -49.30 -10.29 1.33
N GLN A 255 -48.27 -10.75 2.04
CA GLN A 255 -48.06 -12.18 2.25
C GLN A 255 -49.26 -12.71 3.04
N SER A 256 -50.05 -13.59 2.40
CA SER A 256 -51.09 -14.35 3.09
C SER A 256 -50.41 -15.25 4.10
N LYS A 257 -50.45 -14.87 5.38
CA LYS A 257 -50.03 -15.75 6.48
C LYS A 257 -50.87 -17.03 6.40
N THR A 258 -50.19 -18.13 6.16
CA THR A 258 -50.73 -19.49 6.30
C THR A 258 -50.21 -20.05 7.61
#